data_AF-A0A965M6R5-F1
#
_entry.id   AF-A0A965M6R5-F1
#
_cell.length_a   1.000
_cell.length_b   1.000
_cell.length_c   1.000
_cell.angle_alpha   90.00
_cell.angle_beta   90.00
_cell.angle_gamma   90.00
#
_symmetry.space_group_name_H-M   'P 1'
#
loop_
_entity.id
_entity.type
_entity.pdbx_description
1 polymer ?
#
loop_
_entity_poly.entity_id
_entity_poly.type
_entity_poly.pdbx_seq_one_letter_code
_entity_poly.pdbx_strand_id
1 'polypeptide(L)'
;MSSAQHGASTGNRSAGTVVWRWQMAKTSTIDSHGNGPYATLIDRVDGGTMTRSGGPAPSFPNHMRWMVFWNFFYDSEDEQPINFWNYEKGKEAKFVKPLFVGLHGKPVTLKEDSVEANEAPGAPVNPESLYEAQLALRLGKLPDWVGVVRQDWEKVKALELPPYAVSEIGKNDLYEEEFALGDLLKDWQAQMANQELGWGVPVELPTSVPEVKWKRDYVLLRTVLQAMATYANPVGKKDAPVSAMKVNVEVKPGEVVFHMPIQSDAKAQRKNQDALQVAKELAPVCGGELVVEATDLKLMLKR
;
A
#
# COMPACT_ATOMS: atom_id res chain seq x y z
N MET A 1 0.05 18.50 11.66
CA MET A 1 1.34 17.94 11.18
C MET A 1 1.00 16.63 10.49
N SER A 2 1.14 16.55 9.16
CA SER A 2 0.98 15.27 8.46
C SER A 2 2.10 14.32 8.91
N SER A 3 1.76 13.08 9.24
CA SER A 3 2.72 12.00 9.51
C SER A 3 3.70 11.85 8.34
N ALA A 4 4.89 11.27 8.59
CA ALA A 4 5.80 10.89 7.53
C ALA A 4 5.05 10.03 6.50
N GLN A 5 5.05 10.46 5.23
CA GLN A 5 4.53 9.64 4.14
C GLN A 5 5.64 8.67 3.75
N HIS A 6 5.33 7.38 3.63
CA HIS A 6 6.31 6.40 3.12
C HIS A 6 6.71 6.82 1.70
N GLY A 7 8.01 7.02 1.47
CA GLY A 7 8.55 7.17 0.12
C GLY A 7 8.90 5.80 -0.46
N ALA A 8 9.84 5.77 -1.41
CA ALA A 8 10.37 4.51 -1.92
C ALA A 8 10.97 3.69 -0.77
N SER A 9 10.54 2.42 -0.66
CA SER A 9 10.87 1.56 0.48
C SER A 9 11.54 0.26 0.01
N THR A 10 12.59 -0.16 0.72
CA THR A 10 13.17 -1.50 0.59
C THR A 10 12.95 -2.33 1.85
N GLY A 11 12.89 -3.66 1.73
CA GLY A 11 12.69 -4.53 2.89
C GLY A 11 12.90 -6.00 2.56
N ASN A 12 12.96 -6.84 3.59
CA ASN A 12 12.84 -8.30 3.47
C ASN A 12 13.75 -8.94 2.40
N ARG A 13 15.07 -8.73 2.53
CA ARG A 13 16.10 -9.30 1.64
C ARG A 13 16.03 -8.83 0.18
N SER A 14 15.38 -7.71 -0.10
CA SER A 14 15.46 -7.05 -1.40
C SER A 14 16.92 -6.77 -1.77
N ALA A 15 17.33 -7.08 -3.00
CA ALA A 15 18.69 -6.85 -3.44
C ALA A 15 18.78 -6.36 -4.89
N GLY A 16 19.72 -5.47 -5.17
CA GLY A 16 19.94 -4.95 -6.53
C GLY A 16 18.85 -3.96 -6.98
N THR A 17 18.28 -3.21 -6.04
CA THR A 17 17.16 -2.30 -6.31
C THR A 17 17.67 -0.94 -6.81
N VAL A 18 16.93 -0.32 -7.74
CA VAL A 18 17.18 1.05 -8.18
C VAL A 18 15.91 1.88 -7.98
N VAL A 19 16.02 2.97 -7.22
CA VAL A 19 15.01 4.04 -7.18
C VAL A 19 15.51 5.15 -8.10
N TRP A 20 14.82 5.36 -9.21
CA TRP A 20 15.32 6.16 -10.33
C TRP A 20 14.42 7.37 -10.60
N ARG A 21 15.00 8.58 -10.63
CA ARG A 21 14.34 9.85 -11.01
C ARG A 21 13.04 10.14 -10.27
N TRP A 22 12.99 9.79 -8.99
CA TRP A 22 11.80 9.96 -8.17
C TRP A 22 11.71 11.37 -7.57
N GLN A 23 10.51 11.94 -7.51
CA GLN A 23 10.26 13.21 -6.83
C GLN A 23 9.50 12.94 -5.52
N MET A 24 10.13 13.31 -4.41
CA MET A 24 9.57 13.11 -3.06
C MET A 24 8.98 14.40 -2.51
N ALA A 25 7.89 14.25 -1.76
CA ALA A 25 7.43 15.33 -0.89
C ALA A 25 8.46 15.57 0.23
N LYS A 26 8.51 16.80 0.75
CA LYS A 26 9.45 17.21 1.80
C LYS A 26 9.48 16.27 3.00
N THR A 27 8.33 15.71 3.38
CA THR A 27 8.19 14.82 4.55
C THR A 27 8.32 13.33 4.20
N SER A 28 8.45 12.98 2.92
CA SER A 28 8.64 11.60 2.48
C SER A 28 10.03 11.10 2.80
N THR A 29 10.16 9.81 3.07
CA THR A 29 11.41 9.16 3.46
C THR A 29 11.89 8.14 2.43
N ILE A 30 13.20 8.11 2.16
CA ILE A 30 13.84 6.89 1.66
C ILE A 30 13.81 5.86 2.78
N ASP A 31 12.90 4.92 2.62
CA ASP A 31 12.52 4.00 3.66
C ASP A 31 13.24 2.65 3.48
N SER A 32 13.63 2.02 4.58
CA SER A 32 14.15 0.66 4.54
C SER A 32 13.75 -0.12 5.80
N HIS A 33 12.82 -1.05 5.67
CA HIS A 33 12.19 -1.79 6.77
C HIS A 33 13.08 -2.83 7.46
N GLY A 34 14.35 -2.95 7.05
CA GLY A 34 15.26 -3.95 7.57
C GLY A 34 15.02 -5.35 7.01
N ASN A 35 15.54 -6.35 7.71
CA ASN A 35 15.65 -7.75 7.27
C ASN A 35 16.60 -7.96 6.08
N GLY A 36 17.73 -7.25 6.09
CA GLY A 36 18.83 -7.47 5.16
C GLY A 36 18.68 -6.98 3.70
N PRO A 37 17.99 -5.85 3.38
CA PRO A 37 18.12 -5.23 2.06
C PRO A 37 19.58 -4.89 1.75
N TYR A 38 20.00 -5.05 0.50
CA TYR A 38 21.41 -4.94 0.09
C TYR A 38 21.55 -4.38 -1.33
N ALA A 39 22.59 -3.57 -1.59
CA ALA A 39 22.86 -3.02 -2.92
C ALA A 39 21.65 -2.28 -3.52
N THR A 40 21.30 -1.15 -2.92
CA THR A 40 20.24 -0.25 -3.39
C THR A 40 20.86 1.03 -3.90
N LEU A 41 20.49 1.43 -5.12
CA LEU A 41 20.87 2.70 -5.71
C LEU A 41 19.67 3.66 -5.69
N ILE A 42 19.83 4.78 -4.98
CA ILE A 42 18.93 5.93 -4.96
C ILE A 42 19.50 6.97 -5.92
N ASP A 43 18.97 7.02 -7.13
CA ASP A 43 19.57 7.71 -8.27
C ASP A 43 18.69 8.85 -8.77
N ARG A 44 19.20 10.08 -8.68
CA ARG A 44 18.50 11.31 -9.06
C ARG A 44 17.13 11.43 -8.41
N VAL A 45 17.09 11.22 -7.11
CA VAL A 45 15.89 11.47 -6.33
C VAL A 45 15.91 12.91 -5.82
N ASP A 46 14.81 13.62 -6.02
CA ASP A 46 14.66 15.01 -5.62
C ASP A 46 13.66 15.15 -4.46
N GLY A 47 14.11 15.72 -3.34
CA GLY A 47 13.30 16.02 -2.16
C GLY A 47 13.35 14.94 -1.08
N GLY A 48 12.58 15.15 0.00
CA GLY A 48 12.43 14.21 1.11
C GLY A 48 13.63 14.08 2.06
N THR A 49 13.58 13.05 2.90
CA THR A 49 14.58 12.73 3.94
C THR A 49 15.27 11.38 3.68
N MET A 50 16.43 11.21 4.30
CA MET A 50 17.19 9.96 4.36
C MET A 50 17.06 9.29 5.75
N THR A 51 16.16 9.80 6.60
CA THR A 51 15.94 9.34 7.99
C THR A 51 14.51 8.80 8.16
N ARG A 52 14.16 8.28 9.34
CA ARG A 52 12.80 7.80 9.68
C ARG A 52 12.35 6.57 8.88
N SER A 53 13.29 5.67 8.57
CA SER A 53 12.98 4.34 8.08
C SER A 53 12.17 3.53 9.09
N GLY A 54 11.16 2.82 8.61
CA GLY A 54 10.39 1.85 9.40
C GLY A 54 11.18 0.59 9.73
N GLY A 55 10.54 -0.35 10.42
CA GLY A 55 11.12 -1.65 10.76
C GLY A 55 11.22 -1.90 12.26
N PRO A 56 10.79 -3.08 12.76
CA PRO A 56 10.89 -3.40 14.18
C PRO A 56 12.35 -3.65 14.59
N ALA A 57 12.72 -3.42 15.85
CA ALA A 57 14.11 -3.56 16.32
C ALA A 57 14.84 -4.86 15.91
N PRO A 58 14.19 -6.04 15.85
CA PRO A 58 14.83 -7.27 15.37
C PRO A 58 15.21 -7.27 13.88
N SER A 59 14.68 -6.36 13.06
CA SER A 59 14.99 -6.28 11.63
C SER A 59 16.23 -5.42 11.32
N PHE A 60 16.81 -4.75 12.33
CA PHE A 60 17.99 -3.91 12.13
C PHE A 60 19.26 -4.72 11.77
N PRO A 61 20.19 -4.13 10.99
CA PRO A 61 20.14 -2.77 10.42
C PRO A 61 19.04 -2.61 9.35
N ASN A 62 18.53 -1.38 9.19
CA ASN A 62 17.51 -1.04 8.20
C ASN A 62 17.97 -1.41 6.78
N HIS A 63 19.25 -1.22 6.48
CA HIS A 63 19.85 -1.58 5.20
C HIS A 63 21.29 -2.06 5.39
N MET A 64 21.70 -3.08 4.65
CA MET A 64 23.08 -3.58 4.63
C MET A 64 23.99 -2.67 3.77
N ARG A 65 25.19 -3.15 3.43
CA ARG A 65 26.12 -2.37 2.60
C ARG A 65 25.56 -2.03 1.22
N TRP A 66 26.21 -1.06 0.58
CA TRP A 66 25.92 -0.60 -0.78
C TRP A 66 24.55 0.06 -0.93
N MET A 67 24.13 0.80 0.09
CA MET A 67 23.13 1.85 -0.12
C MET A 67 23.84 3.07 -0.71
N VAL A 68 23.57 3.39 -1.96
CA VAL A 68 24.23 4.46 -2.71
C VAL A 68 23.22 5.55 -3.02
N PHE A 69 23.51 6.77 -2.62
CA PHE A 69 22.77 7.97 -2.99
C PHE A 69 23.59 8.72 -4.04
N TRP A 70 23.08 8.76 -5.26
CA TRP A 70 23.71 9.43 -6.40
C TRP A 70 22.88 10.64 -6.82
N ASN A 71 23.48 11.83 -6.75
CA ASN A 71 22.83 13.10 -7.06
C ASN A 71 21.48 13.28 -6.36
N PHE A 72 21.41 12.89 -5.09
CA PHE A 72 20.25 13.10 -4.23
C PHE A 72 20.11 14.58 -3.87
N PHE A 73 18.96 15.18 -4.17
CA PHE A 73 18.65 16.55 -3.77
C PHE A 73 17.90 16.52 -2.43
N TYR A 74 18.59 16.95 -1.37
CA TYR A 74 18.08 16.99 -0.01
C TYR A 74 17.28 18.28 0.26
N ASP A 75 16.03 18.12 0.71
CA ASP A 75 15.13 19.23 1.06
C ASP A 75 14.41 19.03 2.42
N SER A 76 14.91 18.16 3.29
CA SER A 76 14.33 17.99 4.63
C SER A 76 14.85 19.03 5.64
N GLU A 77 14.27 18.98 6.84
CA GLU A 77 14.68 19.74 8.03
C GLU A 77 15.05 18.77 9.16
N ASP A 78 15.89 17.78 8.82
CA ASP A 78 16.34 16.78 9.79
C ASP A 78 17.35 17.40 10.77
N GLU A 79 17.33 16.91 12.01
CA GLU A 79 18.34 17.26 13.00
C GLU A 79 19.74 16.83 12.53
N GLN A 80 20.71 17.72 12.72
CA GLN A 80 22.09 17.54 12.22
C GLN A 80 23.06 17.41 13.40
N PRO A 81 24.14 16.60 13.28
CA PRO A 81 24.48 15.79 12.12
C PRO A 81 23.60 14.54 11.99
N ILE A 82 23.23 14.17 10.76
CA ILE A 82 22.51 12.91 10.51
C ILE A 82 23.45 11.73 10.80
N ASN A 83 22.97 10.79 11.62
CA ASN A 83 23.71 9.59 12.00
C ASN A 83 22.99 8.33 11.48
N PHE A 84 23.69 7.56 10.64
CA PHE A 84 23.13 6.35 10.02
C PHE A 84 23.46 5.05 10.77
N TRP A 85 24.06 5.11 11.95
CA TRP A 85 24.45 3.90 12.70
C TRP A 85 23.85 3.80 14.09
N ASN A 86 23.76 4.91 14.82
CA ASN A 86 23.17 4.90 16.15
C ASN A 86 21.65 4.84 16.07
N TYR A 87 21.03 4.07 16.97
CA TYR A 87 19.58 4.06 17.07
C TYR A 87 19.13 5.29 17.84
N GLU A 88 18.35 6.14 17.20
CA GLU A 88 17.60 7.21 17.83
C GLU A 88 16.11 7.00 17.52
N LYS A 89 15.31 6.83 18.56
CA LYS A 89 13.88 6.59 18.41
C LYS A 89 13.21 7.77 17.69
N GLY A 90 12.48 7.50 16.61
CA GLY A 90 11.83 8.50 15.76
C GLY A 90 12.74 9.12 14.69
N LYS A 91 14.01 8.68 14.59
CA LYS A 91 14.98 9.11 13.57
C LYS A 91 15.71 7.92 12.94
N GLU A 92 15.10 6.75 12.97
CA GLU A 92 15.71 5.49 12.59
C GLU A 92 16.20 5.54 11.13
N ALA A 93 17.47 5.26 10.89
CA ALA A 93 18.03 5.03 9.55
C ALA A 93 19.35 4.27 9.69
N LYS A 94 19.28 3.07 10.25
CA LYS A 94 20.45 2.23 10.48
C LYS A 94 20.93 1.61 9.16
N PHE A 95 21.66 2.39 8.38
CA PHE A 95 22.25 1.96 7.13
C PHE A 95 23.72 1.61 7.38
N VAL A 96 24.13 0.40 6.99
CA VAL A 96 25.52 -0.01 7.13
C VAL A 96 26.37 0.76 6.11
N LYS A 97 26.97 1.87 6.55
CA LYS A 97 27.97 2.63 5.80
C LYS A 97 27.45 3.02 4.39
N PRO A 98 26.41 3.87 4.29
CA PRO A 98 25.92 4.36 3.00
C PRO A 98 26.97 5.22 2.30
N LEU A 99 26.88 5.28 0.97
CA LEU A 99 27.70 6.12 0.10
C LEU A 99 26.86 7.28 -0.44
N PHE A 100 27.39 8.50 -0.34
CA PHE A 100 26.82 9.69 -0.93
C PHE A 100 27.76 10.23 -2.00
N VAL A 101 27.23 10.47 -3.20
CA VAL A 101 27.96 11.11 -4.30
C VAL A 101 27.06 12.18 -4.89
N GLY A 102 27.51 13.44 -4.82
CA GLY A 102 26.75 14.60 -5.29
C GLY A 102 25.51 14.91 -4.45
N LEU A 103 25.56 14.67 -3.13
CA LEU A 103 24.50 15.10 -2.21
C LEU A 103 24.44 16.63 -2.17
N HIS A 104 23.32 17.22 -2.59
CA HIS A 104 23.16 18.67 -2.75
C HIS A 104 21.75 19.14 -2.35
N GLY A 105 21.48 20.43 -2.45
CA GLY A 105 20.23 21.05 -1.99
C GLY A 105 20.45 21.84 -0.70
N LYS A 106 19.64 21.62 0.32
CA LYS A 106 19.86 22.25 1.63
C LYS A 106 21.17 21.80 2.26
N PRO A 107 21.88 22.68 3.00
CA PRO A 107 23.05 22.28 3.77
C PRO A 107 22.71 21.12 4.72
N VAL A 108 23.53 20.08 4.69
CA VAL A 108 23.36 18.85 5.48
C VAL A 108 24.72 18.40 5.99
N THR A 109 24.78 18.01 7.26
CA THR A 109 25.99 17.53 7.91
C THR A 109 25.80 16.05 8.24
N LEU A 110 26.63 15.20 7.67
CA LEU A 110 26.60 13.77 7.95
C LEU A 110 27.61 13.43 9.04
N LYS A 111 27.25 12.51 9.93
CA LYS A 111 28.18 11.97 10.91
C LYS A 111 29.19 11.07 10.18
N GLU A 112 30.45 11.51 10.10
CA GLU A 112 31.52 10.89 9.31
C GLU A 112 31.72 9.39 9.59
N ASP A 113 31.70 8.99 10.87
CA ASP A 113 31.87 7.58 11.26
C ASP A 113 30.67 6.69 10.89
N SER A 114 29.55 7.26 10.47
CA SER A 114 28.34 6.52 10.07
C SER A 114 28.23 6.29 8.57
N VAL A 115 29.04 6.97 7.74
CA VAL A 115 29.03 6.85 6.27
C VAL A 115 30.29 6.14 5.77
N GLU A 116 30.22 5.59 4.55
CA GLU A 116 31.41 5.08 3.84
C GLU A 116 32.12 6.23 3.11
N ALA A 117 31.36 7.04 2.38
CA ALA A 117 31.88 8.17 1.60
C ALA A 117 30.83 9.27 1.45
N ASN A 118 31.30 10.51 1.30
CA ASN A 118 30.51 11.68 0.94
C ASN A 118 31.27 12.51 -0.09
N GLU A 119 31.14 12.14 -1.36
CA GLU A 119 31.88 12.73 -2.47
C GLU A 119 31.11 13.90 -3.08
N ALA A 120 31.82 14.99 -3.39
CA ALA A 120 31.26 16.22 -3.93
C ALA A 120 30.07 16.80 -3.11
N PRO A 121 30.19 16.98 -1.78
CA PRO A 121 29.11 17.51 -0.97
C PRO A 121 28.73 18.92 -1.40
N GLY A 122 27.43 19.19 -1.51
CA GLY A 122 26.87 20.49 -1.87
C GLY A 122 26.74 20.74 -3.37
N ALA A 123 27.20 19.83 -4.24
CA ALA A 123 27.10 20.00 -5.69
C ALA A 123 26.70 18.68 -6.39
N PRO A 124 25.88 18.73 -7.44
CA PRO A 124 25.63 17.55 -8.27
C PRO A 124 26.88 17.17 -9.07
N VAL A 125 26.99 15.88 -9.41
CA VAL A 125 28.06 15.29 -10.21
C VAL A 125 27.58 14.87 -11.60
N ASN A 126 28.53 14.65 -12.51
CA ASN A 126 28.29 13.99 -13.80
C ASN A 126 28.87 12.56 -13.79
N PRO A 127 28.21 11.57 -14.42
CA PRO A 127 26.91 11.66 -15.10
C PRO A 127 25.75 11.95 -14.13
N GLU A 128 24.68 12.55 -14.65
CA GLU A 128 23.52 12.89 -13.84
C GLU A 128 22.94 11.63 -13.15
N SER A 129 22.75 10.55 -13.90
CA SER A 129 22.24 9.26 -13.40
C SER A 129 23.34 8.20 -13.50
N LEU A 130 23.68 7.57 -12.38
CA LEU A 130 24.61 6.44 -12.36
C LEU A 130 23.98 5.21 -13.02
N TYR A 131 22.67 5.00 -12.80
CA TYR A 131 21.95 3.88 -13.40
C TYR A 131 22.00 3.95 -14.94
N GLU A 132 21.65 5.10 -15.52
CA GLU A 132 21.67 5.30 -16.97
C GLU A 132 23.08 5.16 -17.55
N ALA A 133 24.08 5.76 -16.89
CA ALA A 133 25.47 5.66 -17.35
C ALA A 133 25.97 4.20 -17.34
N GLN A 134 25.65 3.45 -16.29
CA GLN A 134 26.01 2.04 -16.18
C GLN A 134 25.24 1.17 -17.18
N LEU A 135 23.97 1.48 -17.45
CA LEU A 135 23.17 0.79 -18.46
C LEU A 135 23.74 1.03 -19.86
N ALA A 136 24.06 2.28 -20.19
CA ALA A 136 24.68 2.65 -21.47
C ALA A 136 26.06 1.99 -21.65
N LEU A 137 26.88 1.96 -20.58
CA LEU A 137 28.18 1.29 -20.59
C LEU A 137 28.06 -0.20 -20.90
N ARG A 138 27.08 -0.90 -20.29
CA ARG A 138 26.88 -2.34 -20.50
C ARG A 138 26.31 -2.68 -21.87
N LEU A 139 25.45 -1.83 -22.40
CA LEU A 139 24.74 -2.08 -23.67
C LEU A 139 25.40 -1.39 -24.88
N GLY A 140 26.47 -0.63 -24.67
CA GLY A 140 27.16 0.17 -25.69
C GLY A 140 26.40 1.45 -26.12
N LYS A 141 25.11 1.57 -25.76
CA LYS A 141 24.29 2.76 -25.89
C LYS A 141 23.17 2.75 -24.85
N LEU A 142 22.65 3.92 -24.48
CA LEU A 142 21.45 3.99 -23.66
C LEU A 142 20.24 3.53 -24.49
N PRO A 143 19.41 2.60 -23.99
CA PRO A 143 18.23 2.16 -24.73
C PRO A 143 17.21 3.28 -24.95
N ASP A 144 16.57 3.29 -26.12
CA ASP A 144 15.61 4.34 -26.50
C ASP A 144 14.40 4.42 -25.55
N TRP A 145 14.00 3.29 -24.96
CA TRP A 145 12.89 3.23 -23.99
C TRP A 145 13.15 4.09 -22.75
N VAL A 146 14.41 4.34 -22.37
CA VAL A 146 14.75 5.21 -21.24
C VAL A 146 14.25 6.63 -21.50
N GLY A 147 14.43 7.13 -22.72
CA GLY A 147 13.92 8.44 -23.13
C GLY A 147 12.40 8.51 -23.09
N VAL A 148 11.73 7.44 -23.55
CA VAL A 148 10.26 7.33 -23.54
C VAL A 148 9.71 7.36 -22.12
N VAL A 149 10.25 6.54 -21.21
CA VAL A 149 9.77 6.47 -19.82
C VAL A 149 9.95 7.81 -19.09
N ARG A 150 11.04 8.54 -19.33
CA ARG A 150 11.21 9.88 -18.75
C ARG A 150 10.14 10.85 -19.25
N GLN A 151 9.82 10.84 -20.53
CA GLN A 151 8.77 11.70 -21.08
C GLN A 151 7.39 11.34 -20.52
N ASP A 152 7.11 10.05 -20.36
CA ASP A 152 5.87 9.60 -19.76
C ASP A 152 5.80 9.97 -18.27
N TRP A 153 6.92 9.92 -17.55
CA TRP A 153 6.99 10.38 -16.16
C TRP A 153 6.66 11.87 -16.00
N GLU A 154 7.13 12.74 -16.90
CA GLU A 154 6.74 14.16 -16.88
C GLU A 154 5.22 14.35 -17.07
N LYS A 155 4.58 13.52 -17.88
CA LYS A 155 3.11 13.55 -18.03
C LYS A 155 2.43 13.11 -16.74
N VAL A 156 2.90 12.03 -16.11
CA VAL A 156 2.35 11.52 -14.85
C VAL A 156 2.49 12.56 -13.73
N LYS A 157 3.64 13.23 -13.62
CA LYS A 157 3.85 14.30 -12.63
C LYS A 157 2.93 15.50 -12.82
N ALA A 158 2.50 15.76 -14.06
CA ALA A 158 1.59 16.86 -14.38
C ALA A 158 0.11 16.50 -14.15
N LEU A 159 -0.21 15.25 -13.81
CA LEU A 159 -1.59 14.86 -13.47
C LEU A 159 -2.00 15.48 -12.14
N GLU A 160 -3.18 16.09 -12.11
CA GLU A 160 -3.81 16.49 -10.86
C GLU A 160 -4.28 15.22 -10.12
N LEU A 161 -3.66 14.95 -8.97
CA LEU A 161 -4.13 13.90 -8.09
C LEU A 161 -5.49 14.29 -7.50
N PRO A 162 -6.41 13.33 -7.28
CA PRO A 162 -7.65 13.61 -6.58
C PRO A 162 -7.36 14.23 -5.21
N PRO A 163 -8.21 15.17 -4.75
CA PRO A 163 -7.95 15.90 -3.51
C PRO A 163 -7.78 14.95 -2.33
N TYR A 164 -6.64 15.05 -1.66
CA TYR A 164 -6.34 14.26 -0.47
C TYR A 164 -7.39 14.54 0.63
N ALA A 165 -7.94 13.48 1.23
CA ALA A 165 -8.98 13.53 2.25
C ALA A 165 -10.37 14.04 1.80
N VAL A 166 -10.65 14.07 0.50
CA VAL A 166 -12.01 14.25 -0.03
C VAL A 166 -12.53 12.90 -0.51
N SER A 167 -13.45 12.30 0.24
CA SER A 167 -14.09 11.03 -0.12
C SER A 167 -15.21 11.24 -1.14
N GLU A 168 -14.85 11.63 -2.36
CA GLU A 168 -15.76 11.62 -3.51
C GLU A 168 -15.65 10.28 -4.26
N ILE A 169 -15.98 9.19 -3.55
CA ILE A 169 -15.82 7.81 -4.06
C ILE A 169 -16.48 7.67 -5.43
N GLY A 170 -17.70 8.21 -5.57
CA GLY A 170 -18.48 8.19 -6.81
C GLY A 170 -17.82 8.85 -8.03
N LYS A 171 -16.82 9.71 -7.82
CA LYS A 171 -16.16 10.48 -8.89
C LYS A 171 -14.73 10.01 -9.15
N ASN A 172 -13.99 9.68 -8.10
CA ASN A 172 -12.54 9.46 -8.19
C ASN A 172 -12.13 8.00 -7.98
N ASP A 173 -12.95 7.20 -7.29
CA ASP A 173 -12.54 5.89 -6.77
C ASP A 173 -13.42 4.73 -7.25
N LEU A 174 -14.46 5.01 -8.05
CA LEU A 174 -15.30 3.98 -8.68
C LEU A 174 -14.64 3.43 -9.95
N TYR A 175 -14.51 2.11 -10.01
CA TYR A 175 -14.11 1.38 -11.22
C TYR A 175 -15.18 0.36 -11.61
N GLU A 176 -16.05 0.72 -12.55
CA GLU A 176 -17.11 -0.18 -13.01
C GLU A 176 -16.63 -1.17 -14.08
N GLU A 177 -16.92 -2.44 -13.86
CA GLU A 177 -16.69 -3.51 -14.83
C GLU A 177 -17.92 -4.42 -14.96
N GLU A 178 -17.98 -5.14 -16.09
CA GLU A 178 -19.04 -6.12 -16.33
C GLU A 178 -18.66 -7.49 -15.78
N PHE A 179 -19.51 -8.07 -14.94
CA PHE A 179 -19.29 -9.39 -14.36
C PHE A 179 -20.60 -10.14 -14.12
N ALA A 180 -20.50 -11.47 -13.98
CA ALA A 180 -21.60 -12.30 -13.51
C ALA A 180 -21.57 -12.40 -11.98
N LEU A 181 -22.73 -12.21 -11.34
CA LEU A 181 -22.87 -12.27 -9.88
C LEU A 181 -22.36 -13.59 -9.27
N GLY A 182 -22.59 -14.71 -9.98
CA GLY A 182 -22.13 -16.02 -9.55
C GLY A 182 -20.59 -16.11 -9.47
N ASP A 183 -19.87 -15.40 -10.33
CA ASP A 183 -18.40 -15.41 -10.34
C ASP A 183 -17.85 -14.58 -9.17
N LEU A 184 -18.43 -13.39 -8.92
CA LEU A 184 -18.09 -12.57 -7.76
C LEU A 184 -18.28 -13.35 -6.45
N LEU A 185 -19.40 -14.08 -6.32
CA LEU A 185 -19.69 -14.82 -5.10
C LEU A 185 -18.71 -15.99 -4.88
N LYS A 186 -18.32 -16.69 -5.95
CA LYS A 186 -17.32 -17.77 -5.86
C LYS A 186 -15.95 -17.24 -5.48
N ASP A 187 -15.51 -16.14 -6.08
CA ASP A 187 -14.23 -15.49 -5.74
C ASP A 187 -14.24 -14.99 -4.28
N TRP A 188 -15.33 -14.35 -3.85
CA TRP A 188 -15.51 -13.95 -2.47
C TRP A 188 -15.48 -15.15 -1.49
N GLN A 189 -16.22 -16.23 -1.78
CA GLN A 189 -16.20 -17.46 -0.99
C GLN A 189 -14.79 -18.06 -0.88
N ALA A 190 -14.03 -18.10 -1.99
CA ALA A 190 -12.67 -18.61 -2.02
C ALA A 190 -11.72 -17.76 -1.15
N GLN A 191 -11.86 -16.43 -1.18
CA GLN A 191 -11.07 -15.55 -0.32
C GLN A 191 -11.42 -15.70 1.16
N MET A 192 -12.71 -15.84 1.49
CA MET A 192 -13.15 -16.08 2.87
C MET A 192 -12.56 -17.38 3.45
N ALA A 193 -12.34 -18.40 2.62
CA ALA A 193 -11.68 -19.64 3.02
C ALA A 193 -10.16 -19.49 3.23
N ASN A 194 -9.50 -18.53 2.58
CA ASN A 194 -8.04 -18.40 2.51
C ASN A 194 -7.47 -17.22 3.30
N GLN A 195 -8.18 -16.67 4.28
CA GLN A 195 -7.66 -15.54 5.07
C GLN A 195 -6.52 -15.98 6.02
N GLU A 196 -5.28 -15.69 5.63
CA GLU A 196 -4.03 -16.12 6.29
C GLU A 196 -3.80 -15.58 7.73
N LEU A 197 -4.74 -14.83 8.29
CA LEU A 197 -4.62 -14.22 9.63
C LEU A 197 -5.56 -14.81 10.69
N GLY A 198 -6.13 -16.00 10.45
CA GLY A 198 -6.97 -16.70 11.42
C GLY A 198 -8.42 -16.21 11.50
N TRP A 199 -8.86 -15.48 10.48
CA TRP A 199 -10.22 -14.95 10.33
C TRP A 199 -11.06 -15.73 9.32
N GLY A 200 -10.56 -16.88 8.84
CA GLY A 200 -11.28 -17.71 7.88
C GLY A 200 -12.66 -18.10 8.42
N VAL A 201 -13.71 -17.57 7.81
CA VAL A 201 -15.09 -17.99 8.03
C VAL A 201 -15.53 -18.72 6.78
N PRO A 202 -15.81 -20.03 6.86
CA PRO A 202 -16.37 -20.75 5.72
C PRO A 202 -17.69 -20.11 5.30
N VAL A 203 -17.84 -19.80 4.02
CA VAL A 203 -19.10 -19.28 3.46
C VAL A 203 -19.79 -20.42 2.71
N GLU A 204 -21.06 -20.65 3.03
CA GLU A 204 -21.94 -21.52 2.28
C GLU A 204 -22.87 -20.66 1.40
N LEU A 205 -22.69 -20.76 0.08
CA LEU A 205 -23.52 -20.09 -0.91
C LEU A 205 -24.72 -20.96 -1.32
N PRO A 206 -25.79 -20.38 -1.90
CA PRO A 206 -26.88 -21.14 -2.48
C PRO A 206 -26.38 -22.08 -3.58
N THR A 207 -27.01 -23.25 -3.73
CA THR A 207 -26.67 -24.26 -4.76
C THR A 207 -26.77 -23.73 -6.19
N SER A 208 -27.63 -22.74 -6.41
CA SER A 208 -27.73 -22.00 -7.66
C SER A 208 -27.91 -20.52 -7.37
N VAL A 209 -27.07 -19.67 -7.95
CA VAL A 209 -27.30 -18.23 -8.01
C VAL A 209 -27.86 -17.92 -9.40
N PRO A 210 -29.03 -17.26 -9.52
CA PRO A 210 -29.56 -16.87 -10.82
C PRO A 210 -28.55 -16.05 -11.62
N GLU A 211 -28.53 -16.22 -12.94
CA GLU A 211 -27.61 -15.46 -13.79
C GLU A 211 -27.96 -13.98 -13.74
N VAL A 212 -27.08 -13.18 -13.14
CA VAL A 212 -27.19 -11.73 -13.09
C VAL A 212 -25.91 -11.17 -13.65
N LYS A 213 -26.01 -10.46 -14.78
CA LYS A 213 -24.90 -9.69 -15.34
C LYS A 213 -25.07 -8.25 -14.90
N TRP A 214 -24.00 -7.67 -14.37
CA TRP A 214 -23.98 -6.33 -13.84
C TRP A 214 -22.78 -5.56 -14.31
N LYS A 215 -22.96 -4.25 -14.42
CA LYS A 215 -21.88 -3.28 -14.54
C LYS A 215 -21.81 -2.45 -13.26
N ARG A 216 -20.82 -2.76 -12.42
CA ARG A 216 -20.62 -2.16 -11.08
C ARG A 216 -19.15 -2.24 -10.69
N ASP A 217 -18.80 -1.61 -9.59
CA ASP A 217 -17.49 -1.81 -8.98
C ASP A 217 -17.42 -3.18 -8.27
N TYR A 218 -16.70 -4.10 -8.90
CA TYR A 218 -16.51 -5.47 -8.43
C TYR A 218 -15.82 -5.51 -7.06
N VAL A 219 -14.79 -4.69 -6.88
CA VAL A 219 -13.94 -4.69 -5.69
C VAL A 219 -14.68 -4.08 -4.50
N LEU A 220 -15.41 -2.98 -4.72
CA LEU A 220 -16.21 -2.35 -3.66
C LEU A 220 -17.36 -3.24 -3.24
N LEU A 221 -18.09 -3.88 -4.18
CA LEU A 221 -19.16 -4.80 -3.82
C LEU A 221 -18.63 -5.98 -2.99
N ARG A 222 -17.51 -6.58 -3.41
CA ARG A 222 -16.84 -7.62 -2.63
C ARG A 222 -16.41 -7.13 -1.25
N THR A 223 -15.93 -5.89 -1.14
CA THR A 223 -15.54 -5.26 0.13
C THR A 223 -16.74 -5.10 1.06
N VAL A 224 -17.92 -4.72 0.54
CA VAL A 224 -19.16 -4.68 1.32
C VAL A 224 -19.51 -6.08 1.85
N LEU A 225 -19.48 -7.11 1.00
CA LEU A 225 -19.75 -8.50 1.43
C LEU A 225 -18.74 -8.98 2.49
N GLN A 226 -17.46 -8.67 2.30
CA GLN A 226 -16.39 -8.99 3.25
C GLN A 226 -16.60 -8.29 4.59
N ALA A 227 -16.94 -7.00 4.58
CA ALA A 227 -17.15 -6.20 5.77
C ALA A 227 -18.41 -6.65 6.54
N MET A 228 -19.48 -6.97 5.84
CA MET A 228 -20.68 -7.61 6.41
C MET A 228 -20.33 -8.93 7.10
N ALA A 229 -19.60 -9.82 6.44
CA ALA A 229 -19.20 -11.11 7.02
C ALA A 229 -18.28 -10.95 8.24
N THR A 230 -17.34 -10.01 8.20
CA THR A 230 -16.44 -9.72 9.34
C THR A 230 -17.24 -9.25 10.57
N TYR A 231 -18.29 -8.44 10.37
CA TYR A 231 -19.17 -8.05 11.47
C TYR A 231 -20.05 -9.19 11.96
N ALA A 232 -20.65 -9.95 11.02
CA ALA A 232 -21.63 -10.98 11.31
C ALA A 232 -21.04 -12.24 11.98
N ASN A 233 -19.73 -12.43 11.99
CA ASN A 233 -19.11 -13.66 12.48
C ASN A 233 -18.23 -13.44 13.73
N PRO A 234 -18.09 -14.47 14.58
CA PRO A 234 -17.15 -14.40 15.69
C PRO A 234 -15.71 -14.37 15.19
N VAL A 235 -14.83 -13.77 15.99
CA VAL A 235 -13.39 -13.81 15.73
C VAL A 235 -12.90 -15.26 15.88
N GLY A 236 -12.30 -15.81 14.83
CA GLY A 236 -11.69 -17.13 14.86
C GLY A 236 -10.72 -17.28 16.03
N LYS A 237 -10.83 -18.38 16.77
CA LYS A 237 -9.85 -18.76 17.79
C LYS A 237 -9.03 -19.91 17.23
N LYS A 238 -7.73 -19.93 17.57
CA LYS A 238 -6.78 -20.95 17.10
C LYS A 238 -7.27 -22.39 17.29
N ASP A 239 -8.07 -22.63 18.33
CA ASP A 239 -8.53 -23.96 18.73
C ASP A 239 -10.06 -24.16 18.59
N ALA A 240 -10.79 -23.22 17.96
CA ALA A 240 -12.23 -23.33 17.76
C ALA A 240 -12.62 -22.88 16.34
N PRO A 241 -12.99 -23.80 15.44
CA PRO A 241 -13.41 -23.44 14.09
C PRO A 241 -14.70 -22.62 14.13
N VAL A 242 -14.77 -21.59 13.28
CA VAL A 242 -15.99 -20.80 13.11
C VAL A 242 -16.99 -21.61 12.28
N SER A 243 -18.27 -21.58 12.68
CA SER A 243 -19.33 -22.22 11.91
C SER A 243 -19.47 -21.57 10.54
N ALA A 244 -19.88 -22.35 9.55
CA ALA A 244 -20.10 -21.79 8.22
C ALA A 244 -21.23 -20.76 8.24
N MET A 245 -21.01 -19.63 7.57
CA MET A 245 -22.03 -18.62 7.35
C MET A 245 -22.83 -18.99 6.10
N LYS A 246 -24.10 -19.33 6.30
CA LYS A 246 -25.05 -19.62 5.23
C LYS A 246 -25.59 -18.32 4.67
N VAL A 247 -25.13 -17.95 3.48
CA VAL A 247 -25.57 -16.74 2.79
C VAL A 247 -26.71 -17.10 1.86
N ASN A 248 -27.81 -16.34 1.92
CA ASN A 248 -28.90 -16.46 0.96
C ASN A 248 -28.87 -15.25 0.00
N VAL A 249 -29.18 -15.51 -1.27
CA VAL A 249 -29.20 -14.50 -2.33
C VAL A 249 -30.55 -14.58 -3.05
N GLU A 250 -31.40 -13.60 -2.81
CA GLU A 250 -32.68 -13.48 -3.49
C GLU A 250 -32.53 -12.57 -4.71
N VAL A 251 -33.04 -13.02 -5.84
CA VAL A 251 -33.01 -12.26 -7.09
C VAL A 251 -34.44 -11.92 -7.49
N LYS A 252 -34.80 -10.65 -7.40
CA LYS A 252 -36.13 -10.11 -7.72
C LYS A 252 -36.09 -9.29 -9.02
N PRO A 253 -37.26 -8.96 -9.62
CA PRO A 253 -37.32 -7.97 -10.69
C PRO A 253 -36.80 -6.63 -10.17
N GLY A 254 -35.68 -6.14 -10.71
CA GLY A 254 -35.08 -4.85 -10.34
C GLY A 254 -34.22 -4.83 -9.06
N GLU A 255 -34.11 -5.94 -8.34
CA GLU A 255 -33.39 -5.98 -7.04
C GLU A 255 -32.68 -7.32 -6.83
N VAL A 256 -31.54 -7.29 -6.13
CA VAL A 256 -30.88 -8.47 -5.55
C VAL A 256 -30.68 -8.23 -4.07
N VAL A 257 -31.05 -9.20 -3.25
CA VAL A 257 -30.98 -9.11 -1.79
C VAL A 257 -30.06 -10.19 -1.24
N PHE A 258 -29.05 -9.79 -0.50
CA PHE A 258 -28.21 -10.68 0.29
C PHE A 258 -28.70 -10.74 1.72
N HIS A 259 -28.74 -11.95 2.27
CA HIS A 259 -29.02 -12.23 3.66
C HIS A 259 -27.81 -12.92 4.28
N MET A 260 -27.25 -12.32 5.34
CA MET A 260 -26.15 -12.87 6.11
C MET A 260 -26.53 -12.98 7.58
N PRO A 261 -26.68 -14.19 8.13
CA PRO A 261 -27.07 -14.37 9.52
C PRO A 261 -25.98 -13.87 10.46
N ILE A 262 -26.39 -13.17 11.51
CA ILE A 262 -25.48 -12.68 12.56
C ILE A 262 -25.21 -13.84 13.54
N GLN A 263 -24.01 -14.38 13.47
CA GLN A 263 -23.47 -15.43 14.34
C GLN A 263 -22.49 -14.89 15.40
N SER A 264 -22.06 -13.64 15.27
CA SER A 264 -21.18 -12.93 16.19
C SER A 264 -21.82 -12.69 17.56
N ASP A 265 -21.03 -12.76 18.62
CA ASP A 265 -21.44 -12.29 19.95
C ASP A 265 -21.27 -10.76 20.11
N ALA A 266 -21.82 -10.21 21.20
CA ALA A 266 -21.73 -8.77 21.50
C ALA A 266 -20.29 -8.26 21.69
N LYS A 267 -19.31 -9.14 21.93
CA LYS A 267 -17.90 -8.75 22.05
C LYS A 267 -17.26 -8.62 20.67
N ALA A 268 -17.51 -9.57 19.78
CA ALA A 268 -17.08 -9.54 18.38
C ALA A 268 -17.70 -8.34 17.65
N GLN A 269 -19.00 -8.09 17.82
CA GLN A 269 -19.68 -6.94 17.23
C GLN A 269 -19.05 -5.61 17.67
N ARG A 270 -18.70 -5.46 18.95
CA ARG A 270 -18.01 -4.26 19.44
C ARG A 270 -16.62 -4.08 18.82
N LYS A 271 -15.87 -5.17 18.65
CA LYS A 271 -14.54 -5.14 18.02
C LYS A 271 -14.61 -4.81 16.53
N ASN A 272 -15.66 -5.25 15.86
CA ASN A 272 -15.80 -5.14 14.41
C ASN A 272 -16.81 -4.07 13.98
N GLN A 273 -17.14 -3.09 14.84
CA GLN A 273 -18.07 -2.00 14.50
C GLN A 273 -17.61 -1.22 13.27
N ASP A 274 -16.31 -0.99 13.11
CA ASP A 274 -15.75 -0.29 11.96
C ASP A 274 -16.05 -1.03 10.64
N ALA A 275 -16.06 -2.37 10.66
CA ALA A 275 -16.44 -3.15 9.49
C ALA A 275 -17.93 -2.93 9.12
N LEU A 276 -18.82 -2.87 10.11
CA LEU A 276 -20.21 -2.54 9.85
C LEU A 276 -20.37 -1.12 9.30
N GLN A 277 -19.60 -0.16 9.83
CA GLN A 277 -19.62 1.22 9.36
C GLN A 277 -19.17 1.31 7.89
N VAL A 278 -18.06 0.65 7.54
CA VAL A 278 -17.58 0.55 6.15
C VAL A 278 -18.66 -0.04 5.24
N ALA A 279 -19.30 -1.14 5.63
CA ALA A 279 -20.34 -1.76 4.82
C ALA A 279 -21.55 -0.82 4.60
N LYS A 280 -21.95 -0.06 5.61
CA LYS A 280 -23.05 0.92 5.52
C LYS A 280 -22.71 2.10 4.61
N GLU A 281 -21.48 2.60 4.66
CA GLU A 281 -21.04 3.73 3.83
C GLU A 281 -20.85 3.33 2.36
N LEU A 282 -20.39 2.11 2.11
CA LEU A 282 -20.15 1.62 0.74
C LEU A 282 -21.38 1.01 0.05
N ALA A 283 -22.39 0.55 0.80
CA ALA A 283 -23.60 -0.02 0.20
C ALA A 283 -24.33 0.96 -0.77
N PRO A 284 -24.52 2.25 -0.44
CA PRO A 284 -25.05 3.25 -1.37
C PRO A 284 -24.21 3.43 -2.63
N VAL A 285 -22.88 3.37 -2.49
CA VAL A 285 -21.94 3.47 -3.62
C VAL A 285 -22.06 2.27 -4.55
N CYS A 286 -22.40 1.09 -4.02
CA CYS A 286 -22.70 -0.12 -4.79
C CYS A 286 -24.13 -0.14 -5.37
N GLY A 287 -24.90 0.95 -5.24
CA GLY A 287 -26.27 1.06 -5.76
C GLY A 287 -27.33 0.41 -4.87
N GLY A 288 -27.12 0.36 -3.56
CA GLY A 288 -28.04 -0.29 -2.64
C GLY A 288 -28.06 0.29 -1.23
N GLU A 289 -28.60 -0.47 -0.29
CA GLU A 289 -28.63 -0.12 1.12
C GLU A 289 -28.43 -1.36 2.00
N LEU A 290 -27.80 -1.16 3.16
CA LEU A 290 -27.60 -2.19 4.17
C LEU A 290 -28.52 -1.96 5.36
N VAL A 291 -29.39 -2.93 5.64
CA VAL A 291 -30.25 -2.97 6.82
C VAL A 291 -29.70 -3.98 7.83
N VAL A 292 -29.64 -3.57 9.09
CA VAL A 292 -29.16 -4.40 10.20
C VAL A 292 -30.38 -4.80 11.03
N GLU A 293 -30.69 -6.10 11.03
CA GLU A 293 -31.74 -6.68 11.85
C GLU A 293 -31.13 -7.36 13.08
N ALA A 294 -31.97 -7.86 13.99
CA ALA A 294 -31.50 -8.46 15.24
C ALA A 294 -30.61 -9.70 15.02
N THR A 295 -30.89 -10.45 13.94
CA THR A 295 -30.26 -11.74 13.65
C THR A 295 -29.72 -11.84 12.22
N ASP A 296 -29.83 -10.79 11.42
CA ASP A 296 -29.51 -10.82 9.98
C ASP A 296 -28.97 -9.46 9.50
N LEU A 297 -28.05 -9.50 8.55
CA LEU A 297 -27.66 -8.35 7.75
C LEU A 297 -28.25 -8.50 6.36
N LYS A 298 -28.97 -7.46 5.91
CA LYS A 298 -29.69 -7.47 4.65
C LYS A 298 -29.16 -6.37 3.72
N LEU A 299 -28.45 -6.76 2.67
CA LEU A 299 -27.96 -5.83 1.63
C LEU A 299 -28.89 -5.91 0.42
N MET A 300 -29.57 -4.82 0.12
CA MET A 300 -30.51 -4.70 -1.00
C MET A 300 -29.87 -3.85 -2.09
N LEU A 301 -29.57 -4.45 -3.24
CA LEU A 301 -28.93 -3.79 -4.39
C LEU A 301 -29.91 -3.63 -5.54
N LYS A 302 -29.96 -2.44 -6.12
CA LYS A 302 -30.75 -2.16 -7.33
C LYS A 302 -30.04 -2.73 -8.56
N ARG A 303 -30.79 -3.45 -9.39
CA ARG A 303 -30.31 -3.98 -10.67
C ARG A 303 -30.19 -2.89 -11.72
#